data_AF-A0A1A7W9W2-F1
#
_entry.id   AF-A0A1A7W9W2-F1
#
_cell.length_a   1.000
_cell.length_b   1.000
_cell.length_c   1.000
_cell.angle_alpha   90.00
_cell.angle_beta   90.00
_cell.angle_gamma   90.00
#
_symmetry.space_group_name_H-M   'P 1'
#
loop_
_entity.id
_entity.type
_entity.pdbx_description
1 polymer ?
#
loop_
_entity_poly.entity_id
_entity_poly.type
_entity_poly.pdbx_seq_one_letter_code
_entity_poly.pdbx_strand_id
1 'polypeptide(L)'
;MDIRQLLADAQETRDPEALESAFVLIKSLTAAEGSGQTPGCKSELYVVCAETALQLGCVETGAACLQMYFEGNPPENLLTCRAFLTQGQLKLLPLTASVARTHRPDSLVNGDFKEAVVYFLKAIEISKKDPRYHFMVYNASVLYFQAAHPLLHPDKCLHLVPSLKQMVQSLEEVAEQDHSWRAELIMHLVRCLVDSGQMEEAVSYAKTTEDFIKTHTPQMYPELYKLMVQHQLLEDDLLLEASSQHTTLTVIYKMQKLKTWLEKNVLTEDLQELEEIFCLLVERPKATATPVNSTNPQSPTPVLLSKRVAFLLELALLSLQVKHQK
;
A
#
# COMPACT_ATOMS: atom_id res chain seq x y z
N MET A 1 -15.92 37.84 -12.75
CA MET A 1 -14.70 37.00 -12.75
C MET A 1 -15.17 35.58 -12.45
N ASP A 2 -14.85 34.62 -13.31
CA ASP A 2 -15.24 33.22 -13.09
C ASP A 2 -14.24 32.58 -12.12
N ILE A 3 -14.71 32.21 -10.93
CA ILE A 3 -13.87 31.62 -9.86
C ILE A 3 -13.29 30.27 -10.33
N ARG A 4 -14.03 29.50 -11.14
CA ARG A 4 -13.52 28.21 -11.63
C ARG A 4 -12.35 28.40 -12.58
N GLN A 5 -12.41 29.40 -13.44
CA GLN A 5 -11.29 29.75 -14.31
C GLN A 5 -10.09 30.22 -13.47
N LEU A 6 -10.31 31.05 -12.45
CA LEU A 6 -9.24 31.53 -11.59
C LEU A 6 -8.55 30.38 -10.83
N LEU A 7 -9.31 29.39 -10.33
CA LEU A 7 -8.74 28.20 -9.70
C LEU A 7 -7.97 27.33 -10.68
N ALA A 8 -8.48 27.15 -11.90
CA ALA A 8 -7.79 26.42 -12.96
C ALA A 8 -6.47 27.11 -13.35
N ASP A 9 -6.50 28.43 -13.54
CA ASP A 9 -5.32 29.23 -13.87
C ASP A 9 -4.29 29.18 -12.73
N ALA A 10 -4.73 29.24 -11.47
CA ALA A 10 -3.85 29.13 -10.30
C ALA A 10 -3.16 27.76 -10.24
N GLN A 11 -3.88 26.69 -10.59
CA GLN A 11 -3.34 25.33 -10.66
C GLN A 11 -2.31 25.20 -11.79
N GLU A 12 -2.61 25.73 -12.98
CA GLU A 12 -1.75 25.65 -14.17
C GLU A 12 -0.46 26.45 -13.98
N THR A 13 -0.58 27.67 -13.46
CA THR A 13 0.56 28.59 -13.27
C THR A 13 1.31 28.37 -11.96
N ARG A 14 0.79 27.50 -11.08
CA ARG A 14 1.25 27.31 -9.70
C ARG A 14 1.32 28.60 -8.90
N ASP A 15 0.27 29.41 -9.00
CA ASP A 15 0.18 30.74 -8.39
C ASP A 15 -0.64 30.71 -7.08
N PRO A 16 0.01 30.78 -5.90
CA PRO A 16 -0.68 30.81 -4.61
C PRO A 16 -1.42 32.14 -4.34
N GLU A 17 -1.03 33.25 -4.98
CA GLU A 17 -1.72 34.54 -4.83
C GLU A 17 -3.06 34.53 -5.58
N ALA A 18 -3.10 33.90 -6.75
CA ALA A 18 -4.33 33.67 -7.49
C ALA A 18 -5.29 32.76 -6.73
N LEU A 19 -4.77 31.70 -6.08
CA LEU A 19 -5.55 30.83 -5.18
C LEU A 19 -6.16 31.62 -4.03
N GLU A 20 -5.38 32.46 -3.34
CA GLU A 20 -5.87 33.25 -2.21
C GLU A 20 -6.93 34.26 -2.67
N SER A 21 -6.72 34.88 -3.84
CA SER A 21 -7.70 35.75 -4.47
C SER A 21 -9.01 35.00 -4.75
N ALA A 22 -8.94 33.77 -5.25
CA ALA A 22 -10.10 32.92 -5.47
C ALA A 22 -10.83 32.61 -4.15
N PHE A 23 -10.10 32.26 -3.09
CA PHE A 23 -10.67 31.99 -1.78
C PHE A 23 -11.42 33.21 -1.20
N VAL A 24 -10.81 34.40 -1.27
CA VAL A 24 -11.46 35.64 -0.82
C VAL A 24 -12.76 35.91 -1.59
N LEU A 25 -12.75 35.69 -2.91
CA LEU A 25 -13.95 35.83 -3.74
C LEU A 25 -15.05 34.85 -3.33
N ILE A 26 -14.72 33.56 -3.13
CA ILE A 26 -15.67 32.54 -2.66
C ILE A 26 -16.29 32.99 -1.32
N LYS A 27 -15.46 33.44 -0.37
CA LYS A 27 -15.93 33.91 0.95
C LYS A 27 -16.86 35.12 0.82
N SER A 28 -16.51 36.10 -0.02
CA SER A 28 -17.32 37.30 -0.25
C SER A 28 -18.71 36.98 -0.82
N LEU A 29 -18.81 36.01 -1.75
CA LEU A 29 -20.06 35.54 -2.31
C LEU A 29 -20.95 34.85 -1.27
N THR A 30 -20.34 34.13 -0.33
CA THR A 30 -21.09 33.51 0.76
C THR A 30 -21.58 34.50 1.81
N ALA A 31 -20.85 35.59 2.05
CA ALA A 31 -21.23 36.63 3.01
C ALA A 31 -22.29 37.61 2.47
N ALA A 32 -22.28 37.89 1.15
CA ALA A 32 -23.18 38.87 0.53
C ALA A 32 -24.62 38.34 0.30
N GLU A 33 -24.83 37.03 0.28
CA GLU A 33 -26.11 36.44 -0.14
C GLU A 33 -26.84 35.72 1.00
N GLY A 34 -27.66 36.49 1.72
CA GLY A 34 -28.76 35.97 2.55
C GLY A 34 -30.01 35.54 1.74
N SER A 35 -29.97 35.56 0.41
CA SER A 35 -31.13 35.21 -0.42
C SER A 35 -30.75 34.71 -1.82
N GLY A 36 -31.06 33.44 -2.13
CA GLY A 36 -31.55 33.06 -3.47
C GLY A 36 -30.72 32.11 -4.33
N GLN A 37 -29.43 31.87 -4.09
CA GLN A 37 -28.66 30.89 -4.89
C GLN A 37 -28.81 29.46 -4.34
N THR A 38 -28.84 28.48 -5.26
CA THR A 38 -28.86 27.04 -4.96
C THR A 38 -27.68 26.65 -4.05
N PRO A 39 -27.93 26.10 -2.84
CA PRO A 39 -26.90 25.81 -1.83
C PRO A 39 -25.73 24.95 -2.32
N GLY A 40 -25.96 24.06 -3.30
CA GLY A 40 -24.96 23.09 -3.77
C GLY A 40 -23.77 23.67 -4.54
N CYS A 41 -23.97 24.74 -5.33
CA CYS A 41 -22.91 25.30 -6.19
C CYS A 41 -21.80 26.00 -5.38
N LYS A 42 -22.13 26.54 -4.19
CA LYS A 42 -21.19 27.25 -3.32
C LYS A 42 -20.29 26.28 -2.54
N SER A 43 -20.89 25.18 -2.11
CA SER A 43 -20.22 24.09 -1.39
C SER A 43 -19.14 23.43 -2.25
N GLU A 44 -19.40 23.27 -3.55
CA GLU A 44 -18.42 22.73 -4.51
C GLU A 44 -17.16 23.59 -4.63
N LEU A 45 -17.30 24.92 -4.67
CA LEU A 45 -16.17 25.83 -4.85
C LEU A 45 -15.16 25.74 -3.69
N TYR A 46 -15.63 25.55 -2.45
CA TYR A 46 -14.74 25.36 -1.31
C TYR A 46 -13.91 24.08 -1.43
N VAL A 47 -14.50 22.97 -1.88
CA VAL A 47 -13.77 21.70 -2.04
C VAL A 47 -12.76 21.80 -3.18
N VAL A 48 -13.14 22.37 -4.32
CA VAL A 48 -12.20 22.56 -5.45
C VAL A 48 -11.06 23.51 -5.07
N CYS A 49 -11.36 24.59 -4.33
CA CYS A 49 -10.33 25.49 -3.82
C CYS A 49 -9.39 24.76 -2.85
N ALA A 50 -9.91 23.90 -1.96
CA ALA A 50 -9.10 23.12 -1.03
C ALA A 50 -8.19 22.10 -1.73
N GLU A 51 -8.68 21.40 -2.76
CA GLU A 51 -7.88 20.48 -3.57
C GLU A 51 -6.78 21.20 -4.35
N THR A 52 -7.10 22.39 -4.90
CA THR A 52 -6.10 23.24 -5.55
C THR A 52 -5.04 23.68 -4.55
N ALA A 53 -5.46 24.11 -3.35
CA ALA A 53 -4.56 24.46 -2.26
C ALA A 53 -3.64 23.31 -1.85
N LEU A 54 -4.18 22.09 -1.76
CA LEU A 54 -3.40 20.88 -1.48
C LEU A 54 -2.31 20.65 -2.54
N GLN A 55 -2.62 20.82 -3.83
CA GLN A 55 -1.64 20.67 -4.90
C GLN A 55 -0.55 21.74 -4.88
N LEU A 56 -0.89 22.96 -4.47
CA LEU A 56 0.04 24.09 -4.36
C LEU A 56 0.84 24.10 -3.04
N GLY A 57 0.50 23.25 -2.08
CA GLY A 57 1.15 23.24 -0.77
C GLY A 57 0.60 24.27 0.22
N CYS A 58 -0.50 24.94 -0.10
CA CYS A 58 -1.10 26.01 0.71
C CYS A 58 -2.03 25.43 1.79
N VAL A 59 -1.43 24.94 2.88
CA VAL A 59 -2.15 24.20 3.93
C VAL A 59 -3.22 25.04 4.61
N GLU A 60 -2.92 26.31 4.89
CA GLU A 60 -3.80 27.23 5.61
C GLU A 60 -5.06 27.54 4.81
N THR A 61 -4.90 27.95 3.55
CA THR A 61 -6.01 28.23 2.64
C THR A 61 -6.87 26.98 2.41
N GLY A 62 -6.24 25.81 2.23
CA GLY A 62 -6.95 24.54 2.08
C GLY A 62 -7.78 24.17 3.31
N ALA A 63 -7.19 24.30 4.50
CA ALA A 63 -7.89 24.02 5.76
C ALA A 63 -9.05 25.00 6.00
N ALA A 64 -8.87 26.27 5.69
CA ALA A 64 -9.93 27.29 5.81
C ALA A 64 -11.10 27.00 4.85
N CYS A 65 -10.82 26.59 3.62
CA CYS A 65 -11.85 26.17 2.67
C CYS A 65 -12.68 25.00 3.20
N LEU A 66 -12.01 23.96 3.71
CA LEU A 66 -12.68 22.76 4.24
C LEU A 66 -13.46 23.06 5.52
N GLN A 67 -12.96 23.95 6.37
CA GLN A 67 -13.71 24.43 7.53
C GLN A 67 -15.04 25.06 7.09
N MET A 68 -15.01 26.01 6.14
CA MET A 68 -16.23 26.64 5.61
C MET A 68 -17.19 25.62 4.97
N TYR A 69 -16.65 24.60 4.29
CA TYR A 69 -17.45 23.50 3.72
C TYR A 69 -18.18 22.69 4.80
N PHE A 70 -17.46 22.23 5.83
CA PHE A 70 -18.02 21.36 6.87
C PHE A 70 -18.94 22.10 7.85
N GLU A 71 -18.72 23.38 8.12
CA GLU A 71 -19.64 24.24 8.90
C GLU A 71 -21.04 24.30 8.25
N GLY A 72 -21.12 24.14 6.92
CA GLY A 72 -22.36 24.07 6.18
C GLY A 72 -23.15 22.76 6.34
N ASN A 73 -22.68 21.79 7.14
CA ASN A 73 -23.27 20.46 7.31
C ASN A 73 -23.61 19.79 5.96
N PRO A 74 -22.58 19.49 5.15
CA PRO A 74 -22.78 19.02 3.78
C PRO A 74 -23.43 17.61 3.78
N PRO A 75 -24.25 17.30 2.76
CA PRO A 75 -24.83 15.97 2.63
C PRO A 75 -23.74 14.91 2.38
N GLU A 76 -24.03 13.66 2.73
CA GLU A 76 -23.14 12.53 2.43
C GLU A 76 -23.19 12.21 0.92
N ASN A 77 -22.24 12.73 0.18
CA ASN A 77 -22.11 12.54 -1.26
C ASN A 77 -20.63 12.50 -1.68
N LEU A 78 -20.38 12.35 -2.98
CA LEU A 78 -19.02 12.29 -3.54
C LEU A 78 -18.18 13.53 -3.19
N LEU A 79 -18.79 14.71 -3.14
CA LEU A 79 -18.10 15.95 -2.81
C LEU A 79 -17.60 15.94 -1.36
N THR A 80 -18.39 15.40 -0.44
CA THR A 80 -18.00 15.21 0.97
C THR A 80 -16.90 14.17 1.10
N CYS A 81 -16.93 13.08 0.33
CA CYS A 81 -15.83 12.11 0.28
C CYS A 81 -14.52 12.79 -0.14
N ARG A 82 -14.55 13.59 -1.23
CA ARG A 82 -13.39 14.36 -1.69
C ARG A 82 -12.87 15.31 -0.63
N ALA A 83 -13.75 16.09 0.00
CA ALA A 83 -13.39 17.00 1.09
C ALA A 83 -12.68 16.28 2.25
N PHE A 84 -13.15 15.09 2.65
CA PHE A 84 -12.48 14.28 3.66
C PHE A 84 -11.11 13.75 3.21
N LEU A 85 -10.98 13.28 1.98
CA LEU A 85 -9.66 12.86 1.46
C LEU A 85 -8.68 14.03 1.42
N THR A 86 -9.10 15.20 0.95
CA THR A 86 -8.29 16.43 0.94
C THR A 86 -7.88 16.83 2.35
N GLN A 87 -8.79 16.80 3.32
CA GLN A 87 -8.50 17.10 4.72
C GLN A 87 -7.43 16.16 5.29
N GLY A 88 -7.54 14.86 5.02
CA GLY A 88 -6.56 13.86 5.44
C GLY A 88 -5.18 14.12 4.82
N GLN A 89 -5.11 14.46 3.55
CA GLN A 89 -3.85 14.78 2.87
C GLN A 89 -3.22 16.09 3.37
N LEU A 90 -4.01 17.13 3.63
CA LEU A 90 -3.51 18.40 4.19
C LEU A 90 -2.89 18.21 5.59
N LYS A 91 -3.46 17.30 6.40
CA LYS A 91 -2.87 16.92 7.71
C LYS A 91 -1.50 16.29 7.56
N LEU A 92 -1.27 15.56 6.47
CA LEU A 92 -0.01 14.88 6.19
C LEU A 92 0.99 15.77 5.44
N LEU A 93 0.55 16.85 4.80
CA LEU A 93 1.43 17.69 3.97
C LEU A 93 2.62 18.30 4.74
N PRO A 94 2.47 18.78 5.99
CA PRO A 94 3.61 19.20 6.81
C PRO A 94 4.64 18.10 7.08
N LEU A 95 4.30 16.82 6.92
CA LEU A 95 5.24 15.68 7.02
C LEU A 95 6.09 15.55 5.74
N THR A 96 5.57 15.99 4.59
CA THR A 96 6.19 15.80 3.27
C THR A 96 7.00 17.00 2.77
N ALA A 97 6.59 18.23 3.13
CA ALA A 97 7.12 19.46 2.56
C ALA A 97 8.36 20.05 3.29
N SER A 98 8.80 19.48 4.42
CA SER A 98 9.88 20.08 5.21
C SER A 98 11.24 19.40 5.02
N VAL A 99 12.26 20.25 4.84
CA VAL A 99 13.68 20.02 5.12
C VAL A 99 13.91 19.63 6.61
N ALA A 100 12.88 19.67 7.46
CA ALA A 100 12.90 19.34 8.88
C ALA A 100 12.74 17.82 9.16
N ARG A 101 13.35 16.97 8.32
CA ARG A 101 13.50 15.53 8.63
C ARG A 101 14.43 15.27 9.83
N THR A 102 15.02 16.30 10.43
CA THR A 102 16.03 16.13 11.48
C THR A 102 15.49 16.16 12.92
N HIS A 103 14.29 16.66 13.24
CA HIS A 103 13.86 16.77 14.65
C HIS A 103 12.34 16.75 14.93
N ARG A 104 11.51 16.01 14.17
CA ARG A 104 10.10 15.81 14.60
C ARG A 104 9.98 14.55 15.47
N PRO A 105 9.40 14.62 16.68
CA PRO A 105 9.18 13.44 17.51
C PRO A 105 8.26 12.43 16.82
N ASP A 106 8.60 11.14 16.89
CA ASP A 106 7.80 10.03 16.35
C ASP A 106 6.34 10.05 16.86
N SER A 107 6.12 10.54 18.08
CA SER A 107 4.77 10.69 18.66
C SER A 107 3.88 11.68 17.89
N LEU A 108 4.45 12.76 17.36
CA LEU A 108 3.72 13.77 16.60
C LEU A 108 3.40 13.27 15.19
N VAL A 109 4.35 12.58 14.55
CA VAL A 109 4.15 11.91 13.26
C VAL A 109 3.00 10.88 13.35
N ASN A 110 3.00 10.09 14.42
CA ASN A 110 1.93 9.13 14.68
C ASN A 110 0.58 9.80 14.99
N GLY A 111 0.59 10.98 15.60
CA GLY A 111 -0.62 11.78 15.86
C GLY A 111 -1.26 12.30 14.57
N ASP A 112 -0.47 12.99 13.74
CA ASP A 112 -0.91 13.52 12.45
C ASP A 112 -1.45 12.41 11.52
N PHE A 113 -0.77 11.26 11.51
CA PHE A 113 -1.22 10.08 10.76
C PHE A 113 -2.57 9.57 11.26
N LYS A 114 -2.75 9.38 12.58
CA LYS A 114 -4.02 8.89 13.13
C LYS A 114 -5.18 9.84 12.81
N GLU A 115 -4.96 11.15 12.86
CA GLU A 115 -5.97 12.13 12.44
C GLU A 115 -6.30 12.01 10.95
N ALA A 116 -5.30 11.89 10.08
CA ALA A 116 -5.52 11.71 8.65
C ALA A 116 -6.34 10.45 8.34
N VAL A 117 -6.04 9.34 9.01
CA VAL A 117 -6.76 8.07 8.87
C VAL A 117 -8.24 8.22 9.21
N VAL A 118 -8.60 9.00 10.25
CA VAL A 118 -10.01 9.25 10.58
C VAL A 118 -10.76 9.88 9.40
N TYR A 119 -10.14 10.81 8.68
CA TYR A 119 -10.77 11.42 7.51
C TYR A 119 -10.88 10.43 6.33
N PHE A 120 -9.86 9.62 6.07
CA PHE A 120 -9.94 8.57 5.05
C PHE A 120 -11.07 7.57 5.34
N LEU A 121 -11.20 7.12 6.60
CA LEU A 121 -12.27 6.22 7.01
C LEU A 121 -13.66 6.86 6.87
N LYS A 122 -13.82 8.15 7.18
CA LYS A 122 -15.09 8.87 6.94
C LYS A 122 -15.46 8.89 5.45
N ALA A 123 -14.49 9.12 4.57
CA ALA A 123 -14.73 9.06 3.13
C ALA A 123 -15.14 7.66 2.69
N ILE A 124 -14.50 6.61 3.22
CA ILE A 124 -14.84 5.21 2.93
C ILE A 124 -16.26 4.88 3.37
N GLU A 125 -16.65 5.23 4.61
CA GLU A 125 -17.99 4.93 5.12
C GLU A 125 -19.11 5.55 4.29
N ILE A 126 -18.92 6.77 3.75
CA ILE A 126 -19.88 7.35 2.81
C ILE A 126 -19.84 6.60 1.48
N SER A 127 -18.64 6.29 0.98
CA SER A 127 -18.44 5.68 -0.34
C SER A 127 -19.02 4.28 -0.45
N LYS A 128 -19.05 3.50 0.64
CA LYS A 128 -19.64 2.15 0.68
C LYS A 128 -21.17 2.13 0.58
N LYS A 129 -21.84 3.26 0.85
CA LYS A 129 -23.32 3.33 0.83
C LYS A 129 -23.89 3.38 -0.58
N ASP A 130 -23.10 3.78 -1.57
CA ASP A 130 -23.53 3.95 -2.95
C ASP A 130 -22.51 3.34 -3.92
N PRO A 131 -22.88 2.33 -4.72
CA PRO A 131 -22.01 1.71 -5.71
C PRO A 131 -21.30 2.68 -6.65
N ARG A 132 -21.92 3.84 -6.93
CA ARG A 132 -21.32 4.88 -7.78
C ARG A 132 -20.07 5.51 -7.17
N TYR A 133 -19.87 5.37 -5.86
CA TYR A 133 -18.74 5.93 -5.13
C TYR A 133 -17.70 4.87 -4.73
N HIS A 134 -17.86 3.59 -5.07
CA HIS A 134 -16.93 2.54 -4.66
C HIS A 134 -15.47 2.82 -5.04
N PHE A 135 -15.23 3.49 -6.18
CA PHE A 135 -13.88 3.92 -6.60
C PHE A 135 -13.19 4.84 -5.57
N MET A 136 -13.94 5.53 -4.73
CA MET A 136 -13.37 6.35 -3.64
C MET A 136 -12.81 5.49 -2.51
N VAL A 137 -13.27 4.25 -2.31
CA VAL A 137 -12.66 3.31 -1.36
C VAL A 137 -11.26 2.93 -1.83
N TYR A 138 -11.09 2.64 -3.13
CA TYR A 138 -9.77 2.47 -3.73
C TYR A 138 -8.90 3.71 -3.54
N ASN A 139 -9.38 4.90 -3.93
CA ASN A 139 -8.62 6.14 -3.78
C ASN A 139 -8.18 6.40 -2.33
N ALA A 140 -9.09 6.20 -1.37
CA ALA A 140 -8.80 6.35 0.04
C ALA A 140 -7.73 5.35 0.52
N SER A 141 -7.78 4.10 0.04
CA SER A 141 -6.79 3.08 0.38
C SER A 141 -5.39 3.40 -0.17
N VAL A 142 -5.30 3.96 -1.37
CA VAL A 142 -4.02 4.41 -1.96
C VAL A 142 -3.44 5.55 -1.14
N LEU A 143 -4.24 6.56 -0.80
CA LEU A 143 -3.80 7.68 0.05
C LEU A 143 -3.39 7.22 1.45
N TYR A 144 -4.16 6.31 2.04
CA TYR A 144 -3.82 5.68 3.30
C TYR A 144 -2.44 5.00 3.22
N PHE A 145 -2.22 4.16 2.20
CA PHE A 145 -0.98 3.41 2.09
C PHE A 145 0.23 4.31 1.84
N GLN A 146 0.09 5.35 1.01
CA GLN A 146 1.13 6.37 0.83
C GLN A 146 1.50 7.04 2.16
N ALA A 147 0.50 7.34 3.00
CA ALA A 147 0.72 7.91 4.33
C ALA A 147 1.34 6.91 5.31
N ALA A 148 0.95 5.64 5.22
CA ALA A 148 1.41 4.57 6.09
C ALA A 148 2.82 4.06 5.73
N HIS A 149 3.26 4.23 4.48
CA HIS A 149 4.51 3.67 3.97
C HIS A 149 5.75 3.97 4.84
N PRO A 150 5.98 5.21 5.32
CA PRO A 150 7.09 5.51 6.23
C PRO A 150 7.01 4.80 7.60
N LEU A 151 5.82 4.31 7.97
CA LEU A 151 5.55 3.61 9.23
C LEU A 151 5.60 2.08 9.07
N LEU A 152 5.78 1.55 7.85
CA LEU A 152 5.92 0.11 7.56
C LEU A 152 7.31 -0.46 7.95
N HIS A 153 8.06 0.23 8.80
CA HIS A 153 9.29 -0.30 9.35
C HIS A 153 9.00 -1.31 10.48
N PRO A 154 9.87 -2.34 10.64
CA PRO A 154 9.85 -3.20 11.82
C PRO A 154 9.77 -2.35 13.10
N ASP A 155 9.00 -2.80 14.10
CA ASP A 155 8.71 -2.13 15.37
C ASP A 155 7.74 -0.92 15.33
N LYS A 156 7.47 -0.33 14.16
CA LYS A 156 6.53 0.82 14.02
C LYS A 156 5.18 0.44 13.42
N CYS A 157 5.14 -0.67 12.68
CA CYS A 157 3.98 -1.12 11.91
C CYS A 157 2.81 -1.61 12.78
N LEU A 158 3.03 -1.94 14.06
CA LEU A 158 1.98 -2.42 14.97
C LEU A 158 0.82 -1.42 15.11
N HIS A 159 1.12 -0.12 15.03
CA HIS A 159 0.11 0.94 15.11
C HIS A 159 -0.77 1.02 13.86
N LEU A 160 -0.35 0.43 12.75
CA LEU A 160 -1.10 0.41 11.49
C LEU A 160 -2.18 -0.67 11.49
N VAL A 161 -1.96 -1.78 12.20
CA VAL A 161 -2.82 -2.99 12.15
C VAL A 161 -4.32 -2.66 12.22
N PRO A 162 -4.83 -1.85 13.17
CA PRO A 162 -6.28 -1.60 13.25
C PRO A 162 -6.82 -0.90 12.00
N SER A 163 -6.12 0.14 11.54
CA SER A 163 -6.53 0.91 10.37
C SER A 163 -6.36 0.14 9.06
N LEU A 164 -5.28 -0.64 8.92
CA LEU A 164 -5.02 -1.43 7.72
C LEU A 164 -6.02 -2.60 7.59
N LYS A 165 -6.42 -3.23 8.71
CA LYS A 165 -7.55 -4.19 8.73
C LYS A 165 -8.83 -3.56 8.15
N GLN A 166 -9.18 -2.36 8.60
CA GLN A 166 -10.37 -1.65 8.11
C GLN A 166 -10.27 -1.30 6.61
N MET A 167 -9.09 -0.92 6.12
CA MET A 167 -8.86 -0.65 4.70
C MET A 167 -9.07 -1.91 3.86
N VAL A 168 -8.42 -3.02 4.24
CA VAL A 168 -8.56 -4.32 3.59
C VAL A 168 -10.01 -4.79 3.57
N GLN A 169 -10.69 -4.72 4.72
CA GLN A 169 -12.10 -5.09 4.83
C GLN A 169 -12.99 -4.22 3.93
N SER A 170 -12.75 -2.91 3.89
CA SER A 170 -13.57 -2.00 3.08
C SER A 170 -13.41 -2.27 1.57
N LEU A 171 -12.21 -2.64 1.12
CA LEU A 171 -11.96 -3.04 -0.28
C LEU A 171 -12.64 -4.38 -0.62
N GLU A 172 -12.71 -5.31 0.33
CA GLU A 172 -13.47 -6.55 0.20
C GLU A 172 -14.98 -6.28 0.08
N GLU A 173 -15.53 -5.45 0.97
CA GLU A 173 -16.96 -5.10 1.02
C GLU A 173 -17.47 -4.51 -0.29
N VAL A 174 -16.66 -3.71 -0.98
CA VAL A 174 -17.01 -3.11 -2.28
C VAL A 174 -16.63 -3.97 -3.49
N ALA A 175 -16.07 -5.16 -3.26
CA ALA A 175 -15.52 -6.05 -4.28
C ALA A 175 -14.57 -5.31 -5.25
N GLU A 176 -13.57 -4.61 -4.69
CA GLU A 176 -12.60 -3.85 -5.49
C GLU A 176 -11.92 -4.76 -6.53
N GLN A 177 -11.84 -4.27 -7.76
CA GLN A 177 -11.47 -5.01 -8.97
C GLN A 177 -9.95 -5.09 -9.16
N ASP A 178 -9.19 -4.15 -8.57
CA ASP A 178 -7.74 -4.27 -8.53
C ASP A 178 -7.31 -5.33 -7.50
N HIS A 179 -7.35 -6.60 -7.94
CA HIS A 179 -6.95 -7.74 -7.13
C HIS A 179 -5.47 -7.69 -6.73
N SER A 180 -4.60 -7.06 -7.54
CA SER A 180 -3.18 -6.94 -7.22
C SER A 180 -2.99 -5.98 -6.05
N TRP A 181 -3.68 -4.84 -6.08
CA TRP A 181 -3.69 -3.89 -4.97
C TRP A 181 -4.25 -4.48 -3.68
N ARG A 182 -5.37 -5.21 -3.76
CA ARG A 182 -5.95 -5.93 -2.61
C ARG A 182 -4.94 -6.91 -2.00
N ALA A 183 -4.33 -7.75 -2.83
CA ALA A 183 -3.32 -8.71 -2.39
C ALA A 183 -2.12 -8.02 -1.72
N GLU A 184 -1.63 -6.92 -2.30
CA GLU A 184 -0.52 -6.14 -1.75
C GLU A 184 -0.83 -5.61 -0.35
N LEU A 185 -2.00 -4.98 -0.15
CA LEU A 185 -2.42 -4.47 1.15
C LEU A 185 -2.59 -5.58 2.19
N ILE A 186 -3.17 -6.73 1.82
CA ILE A 186 -3.30 -7.85 2.75
C ILE A 186 -1.92 -8.42 3.13
N MET A 187 -0.98 -8.51 2.18
CA MET A 187 0.39 -8.94 2.50
C MET A 187 1.10 -7.98 3.45
N HIS A 188 0.89 -6.67 3.30
CA HIS A 188 1.35 -5.69 4.29
C HIS A 188 0.67 -5.86 5.65
N LEU A 189 -0.62 -6.19 5.68
CA LEU A 189 -1.32 -6.50 6.92
C LEU A 189 -0.72 -7.73 7.61
N VAL A 190 -0.44 -8.80 6.86
CA VAL A 190 0.23 -10.01 7.41
C VAL A 190 1.58 -9.64 8.01
N ARG A 191 2.42 -8.84 7.33
CA ARG A 191 3.69 -8.35 7.88
C ARG A 191 3.49 -7.59 9.20
N CYS A 192 2.55 -6.65 9.23
CA CYS A 192 2.26 -5.88 10.44
C CYS A 192 1.75 -6.76 11.59
N LEU A 193 0.95 -7.80 11.29
CA LEU A 193 0.44 -8.74 12.28
C LEU A 193 1.57 -9.57 12.88
N VAL A 194 2.47 -10.11 12.05
CA VAL A 194 3.65 -10.85 12.49
C VAL A 194 4.52 -9.98 13.41
N ASP A 195 4.86 -8.77 12.98
CA ASP A 195 5.70 -7.85 13.75
C ASP A 195 5.05 -7.46 15.09
N SER A 196 3.72 -7.40 15.13
CA SER A 196 2.97 -7.13 16.38
C SER A 196 2.76 -8.37 17.27
N GLY A 197 3.24 -9.54 16.87
CA GLY A 197 3.08 -10.80 17.59
C GLY A 197 1.69 -11.46 17.47
N GLN A 198 0.79 -10.92 16.64
CA GLN A 198 -0.55 -11.47 16.39
C GLN A 198 -0.49 -12.64 15.39
N MET A 199 0.19 -13.72 15.77
CA MET A 199 0.53 -14.81 14.85
C MET A 199 -0.69 -15.60 14.33
N GLU A 200 -1.69 -15.86 15.18
CA GLU A 200 -2.91 -16.59 14.77
C GLU A 200 -3.66 -15.87 13.64
N GLU A 201 -3.79 -14.55 13.75
CA GLU A 201 -4.40 -13.73 12.71
C GLU A 201 -3.50 -13.66 11.46
N ALA A 202 -2.19 -13.53 11.62
CA ALA A 202 -1.25 -13.53 10.50
C ALA A 202 -1.39 -14.80 9.66
N VAL A 203 -1.47 -15.97 10.30
CA VAL A 203 -1.70 -17.27 9.65
C VAL A 203 -3.05 -17.30 8.92
N SER A 204 -4.11 -16.82 9.58
CA SER A 204 -5.46 -16.76 8.99
C SER A 204 -5.52 -15.90 7.72
N TYR A 205 -4.96 -14.69 7.79
CA TYR A 205 -4.87 -13.79 6.63
C TYR A 205 -3.96 -14.38 5.54
N ALA A 206 -2.82 -14.96 5.88
CA ALA A 206 -1.92 -15.56 4.89
C ALA A 206 -2.59 -16.68 4.09
N LYS A 207 -3.31 -17.60 4.75
CA LYS A 207 -4.06 -18.69 4.09
C LYS A 207 -5.15 -18.16 3.16
N THR A 208 -5.96 -17.21 3.66
CA THR A 208 -7.03 -16.61 2.85
C THR A 208 -6.46 -15.86 1.64
N THR A 209 -5.32 -15.18 1.82
CA THR A 209 -4.62 -14.46 0.75
C THR A 209 -4.01 -15.42 -0.26
N GLU A 210 -3.53 -16.58 0.17
CA GLU A 210 -2.99 -17.61 -0.73
C GLU A 210 -4.05 -18.07 -1.73
N ASP A 211 -5.24 -18.44 -1.26
CA ASP A 211 -6.33 -18.86 -2.13
C ASP A 211 -6.76 -17.74 -3.10
N PHE A 212 -6.83 -16.52 -2.59
CA PHE A 212 -7.15 -15.33 -3.37
C PHE A 212 -6.12 -15.04 -4.47
N ILE A 213 -4.82 -15.04 -4.12
CA ILE A 213 -3.72 -14.78 -5.06
C ILE A 213 -3.63 -15.88 -6.12
N LYS A 214 -3.74 -17.16 -5.74
CA LYS A 214 -3.72 -18.28 -6.69
C LYS A 214 -4.82 -18.15 -7.74
N THR A 215 -5.97 -17.62 -7.35
CA THR A 215 -7.14 -17.45 -8.23
C THR A 215 -7.03 -16.20 -9.12
N HIS A 216 -6.62 -15.07 -8.56
CA HIS A 216 -6.77 -13.77 -9.24
C HIS A 216 -5.45 -13.13 -9.68
N THR A 217 -4.34 -13.38 -8.99
CA THR A 217 -3.05 -12.70 -9.19
C THR A 217 -1.83 -13.62 -8.96
N PRO A 218 -1.76 -14.79 -9.62
CA PRO A 218 -0.77 -15.83 -9.31
C PRO A 218 0.69 -15.37 -9.43
N GLN A 219 0.97 -14.30 -10.17
CA GLN A 219 2.29 -13.67 -10.26
C GLN A 219 2.83 -13.15 -8.91
N MET A 220 1.96 -12.86 -7.95
CA MET A 220 2.32 -12.38 -6.60
C MET A 220 2.55 -13.52 -5.60
N TYR A 221 2.17 -14.75 -5.94
CA TYR A 221 2.30 -15.92 -5.05
C TYR A 221 3.73 -16.14 -4.54
N PRO A 222 4.80 -15.98 -5.35
CA PRO A 222 6.17 -16.12 -4.83
C PRO A 222 6.52 -15.17 -3.68
N GLU A 223 5.97 -13.95 -3.67
CA GLU A 223 6.24 -12.98 -2.62
C GLU A 223 5.46 -13.31 -1.33
N LEU A 224 4.21 -13.76 -1.45
CA LEU A 224 3.46 -14.29 -0.30
C LEU A 224 4.12 -15.56 0.25
N TYR A 225 4.54 -16.47 -0.61
CA TYR A 225 5.21 -17.71 -0.24
C TYR A 225 6.51 -17.42 0.53
N LYS A 226 7.31 -16.46 0.05
CA LYS A 226 8.50 -15.98 0.78
C LYS A 226 8.16 -15.52 2.20
N LEU A 227 7.11 -14.71 2.34
CA LEU A 227 6.63 -14.23 3.64
C LEU A 227 6.19 -15.38 4.55
N MET A 228 5.46 -16.36 4.02
CA MET A 228 4.99 -17.53 4.76
C MET A 228 6.14 -18.41 5.26
N VAL A 229 7.16 -18.66 4.43
CA VAL A 229 8.34 -19.42 4.85
C VAL A 229 9.15 -18.66 5.91
N GLN A 230 9.41 -17.37 5.69
CA GLN A 230 10.23 -16.54 6.57
C GLN A 230 9.67 -16.51 8.00
N HIS A 231 8.35 -16.44 8.15
CA HIS A 231 7.69 -16.32 9.46
C HIS A 231 6.97 -17.59 9.91
N GLN A 232 7.18 -18.73 9.23
CA GLN A 232 6.54 -20.01 9.56
C GLN A 232 5.00 -19.91 9.66
N LEU A 233 4.37 -19.23 8.70
CA LEU A 233 2.92 -19.02 8.68
C LEU A 233 2.13 -20.24 8.16
N LEU A 234 2.84 -21.27 7.72
CA LEU A 234 2.31 -22.56 7.27
C LEU A 234 3.27 -23.67 7.68
N GLU A 235 2.75 -24.89 7.81
CA GLU A 235 3.55 -26.09 8.11
C GLU A 235 4.57 -26.39 7.00
N ASP A 236 5.75 -26.86 7.38
CA ASP A 236 6.86 -27.09 6.45
C ASP A 236 6.54 -28.13 5.38
N ASP A 237 5.79 -29.18 5.72
CA ASP A 237 5.39 -30.22 4.77
C ASP A 237 4.52 -29.64 3.64
N LEU A 238 3.59 -28.74 3.98
CA LEU A 238 2.72 -28.06 3.01
C LEU A 238 3.49 -27.07 2.14
N LEU A 239 4.47 -26.36 2.73
CA LEU A 239 5.35 -25.45 1.98
C LEU A 239 6.22 -26.24 0.98
N LEU A 240 6.81 -27.35 1.42
CA LEU A 240 7.59 -28.24 0.56
C LEU A 240 6.75 -28.80 -0.58
N GLU A 241 5.54 -29.28 -0.29
CA GLU A 241 4.60 -29.77 -1.31
C GLU A 241 4.29 -28.68 -2.35
N ALA A 242 3.96 -27.46 -1.90
CA ALA A 242 3.66 -26.32 -2.78
C ALA A 242 4.86 -25.93 -3.67
N SER A 243 6.08 -26.10 -3.17
CA SER A 243 7.30 -25.77 -3.92
C SER A 243 7.79 -26.87 -4.86
N SER A 244 7.30 -28.11 -4.71
CA SER A 244 7.85 -29.30 -5.36
C SER A 244 7.92 -29.25 -6.90
N GLN A 245 6.99 -28.53 -7.54
CA GLN A 245 6.92 -28.41 -9.00
C GLN A 245 7.38 -27.03 -9.52
N HIS A 246 7.79 -26.12 -8.63
CA HIS A 246 8.10 -24.73 -8.95
C HIS A 246 9.50 -24.35 -8.48
N THR A 247 10.48 -24.38 -9.39
CA THR A 247 11.89 -24.05 -9.08
C THR A 247 12.04 -22.71 -8.35
N THR A 248 11.25 -21.69 -8.73
CA THR A 248 11.29 -20.39 -8.05
C THR A 248 10.88 -20.50 -6.57
N LEU A 249 9.85 -21.28 -6.25
CA LEU A 249 9.40 -21.47 -4.87
C LEU A 249 10.38 -22.36 -4.10
N THR A 250 10.96 -23.37 -4.74
CA THR A 250 12.01 -24.21 -4.13
C THR A 250 13.22 -23.38 -3.72
N VAL A 251 13.68 -22.50 -4.61
CA VAL A 251 14.78 -21.56 -4.32
C VAL A 251 14.40 -20.64 -3.16
N ILE A 252 13.20 -20.04 -3.20
CA ILE A 252 12.73 -19.17 -2.11
C ILE A 252 12.72 -19.93 -0.77
N TYR A 253 12.17 -21.15 -0.74
CA TYR A 253 12.10 -21.97 0.47
C TYR A 253 13.50 -22.21 1.06
N LYS A 254 14.41 -22.77 0.24
CA LYS A 254 15.78 -23.09 0.68
C LYS A 254 16.53 -21.84 1.15
N MET A 255 16.43 -20.73 0.42
CA MET A 255 17.07 -19.46 0.80
C MET A 255 16.53 -18.88 2.10
N GLN A 256 15.21 -18.90 2.32
CA GLN A 256 14.63 -18.40 3.57
C GLN A 256 14.97 -19.32 4.75
N LYS A 257 14.98 -20.64 4.58
CA LYS A 257 15.41 -21.58 5.64
C LYS A 257 16.86 -21.33 6.05
N LEU A 258 17.76 -21.16 5.08
CA LEU A 258 19.16 -20.85 5.34
C LEU A 258 19.31 -19.53 6.13
N LYS A 259 18.54 -18.49 5.79
CA LYS A 259 18.51 -17.23 6.56
C LYS A 259 18.09 -17.44 8.01
N THR A 260 16.99 -18.16 8.23
CA THR A 260 16.50 -18.44 9.59
C THR A 260 17.51 -19.26 10.40
N TRP A 261 18.23 -20.19 9.78
CA TRP A 261 19.28 -20.95 10.46
C TRP A 261 20.48 -20.06 10.84
N LEU A 262 20.90 -19.19 9.93
CA LEU A 262 21.97 -18.22 10.15
C LEU A 262 21.65 -17.27 11.31
N GLU A 263 20.40 -16.78 11.40
CA GLU A 263 19.93 -15.94 12.50
C GLU A 263 19.93 -16.68 13.85
N LYS A 264 19.68 -17.99 13.84
CA LYS A 264 19.63 -18.83 15.05
C LYS A 264 21.00 -19.40 15.46
N ASN A 265 22.07 -19.16 14.71
CA ASN A 265 23.40 -19.75 14.89
C ASN A 265 23.40 -21.29 14.96
N VAL A 266 22.46 -21.95 14.28
CA VAL A 266 22.38 -23.42 14.20
C VAL A 266 22.97 -23.83 12.87
N LEU A 267 24.30 -23.98 12.80
CA LEU A 267 25.01 -24.34 11.56
C LEU A 267 25.55 -25.77 11.64
N THR A 268 25.10 -26.63 10.72
CA THR A 268 25.64 -28.00 10.59
C THR A 268 25.85 -28.46 9.14
N GLU A 269 25.15 -27.93 8.13
CA GLU A 269 25.14 -28.50 6.74
C GLU A 269 25.15 -27.43 5.62
N ASP A 270 25.78 -26.28 5.83
CA ASP A 270 25.49 -25.05 5.04
C ASP A 270 26.04 -25.01 3.60
N LEU A 271 27.10 -25.76 3.28
CA LEU A 271 27.76 -25.66 1.96
C LEU A 271 27.01 -26.43 0.87
N GLN A 272 26.46 -27.60 1.20
CA GLN A 272 25.72 -28.42 0.25
C GLN A 272 24.42 -27.74 -0.16
N GLU A 273 23.70 -27.14 0.79
CA GLU A 273 22.47 -26.37 0.50
C GLU A 273 22.74 -25.15 -0.38
N LEU A 274 23.83 -24.41 -0.14
CA LEU A 274 24.24 -23.29 -1.01
C LEU A 274 24.53 -23.76 -2.44
N GLU A 275 25.20 -24.90 -2.60
CA GLU A 275 25.51 -25.49 -3.91
C GLU A 275 24.26 -25.98 -4.63
N GLU A 276 23.32 -26.61 -3.91
CA GLU A 276 22.02 -27.02 -4.45
C GLU A 276 21.22 -25.81 -4.96
N ILE A 277 21.13 -24.72 -4.18
CA ILE A 277 20.46 -23.49 -4.61
C ILE A 277 21.15 -22.90 -5.86
N PHE A 278 22.47 -22.88 -5.90
CA PHE A 278 23.23 -22.40 -7.05
C PHE A 278 22.93 -23.23 -8.32
N CYS A 279 22.93 -24.56 -8.20
CA CYS A 279 22.59 -25.46 -9.31
C CYS A 279 21.20 -25.16 -9.86
N LEU A 280 20.18 -25.03 -8.99
CA LEU A 280 18.81 -24.69 -9.39
C LEU A 280 18.71 -23.34 -10.13
N LEU A 281 19.56 -22.37 -9.81
CA LEU A 281 19.59 -21.06 -10.45
C LEU A 281 20.35 -21.04 -11.79
N VAL A 282 21.36 -21.90 -11.94
CA VAL A 282 22.22 -21.95 -13.14
C VAL A 282 21.68 -22.90 -14.20
N GLU A 283 20.90 -23.91 -13.82
CA GLU A 283 20.23 -24.79 -14.75
C GLU A 283 19.40 -23.98 -15.78
N ARG A 284 19.74 -24.16 -17.06
CA ARG A 284 18.97 -23.61 -18.19
C ARG A 284 17.97 -24.67 -18.63
N PRO A 285 16.74 -24.30 -19.01
CA PRO A 285 15.87 -25.23 -19.71
C PRO A 285 16.60 -25.69 -20.98
N LYS A 286 16.80 -27.00 -21.13
CA LYS A 286 17.31 -27.57 -22.38
C LYS A 286 16.37 -27.14 -23.50
N ALA A 287 16.86 -26.34 -24.45
CA ALA A 287 16.12 -26.04 -25.67
C ALA A 287 15.97 -27.34 -26.46
N THR A 288 14.85 -28.03 -26.30
CA THR A 288 14.48 -29.17 -27.14
C THR A 288 14.01 -28.65 -28.48
N ALA A 289 14.94 -28.53 -29.42
CA ALA A 289 14.65 -28.42 -30.84
C ALA A 289 14.24 -29.79 -31.39
N THR A 290 13.00 -30.23 -31.15
CA THR A 290 12.30 -31.23 -32.00
C THR A 290 10.81 -31.30 -31.65
N PRO A 291 9.89 -31.29 -32.63
CA PRO A 291 8.46 -31.40 -32.38
C PRO A 291 8.06 -32.88 -32.38
N VAL A 292 7.94 -33.51 -31.22
CA VAL A 292 7.22 -34.79 -31.12
C VAL A 292 6.45 -34.88 -29.81
N ASN A 293 5.17 -35.17 -29.97
CA ASN A 293 4.16 -35.47 -28.98
C ASN A 293 4.66 -36.34 -27.81
N SER A 294 4.66 -35.77 -26.60
CA SER A 294 4.46 -36.53 -25.36
C SER A 294 4.28 -35.54 -24.22
N THR A 295 3.05 -35.47 -23.70
CA THR A 295 2.70 -34.91 -22.39
C THR A 295 3.54 -35.58 -21.31
N ASN A 296 4.56 -34.89 -20.80
CA ASN A 296 5.26 -35.25 -19.57
C ASN A 296 5.21 -34.04 -18.62
N PRO A 297 4.41 -34.06 -17.53
CA PRO A 297 4.19 -32.88 -16.68
C PRO A 297 5.32 -32.52 -15.71
N GLN A 298 6.47 -33.21 -15.73
CA GLN A 298 7.37 -33.27 -14.57
C GLN A 298 8.64 -32.40 -14.63
N SER A 299 8.82 -31.57 -15.65
CA SER A 299 9.94 -30.62 -15.62
C SER A 299 9.54 -29.37 -14.82
N PRO A 300 10.20 -29.06 -13.70
CA PRO A 300 9.86 -27.89 -12.89
C PRO A 300 10.08 -26.61 -13.70
N THR A 301 9.23 -25.61 -13.45
CA THR A 301 9.20 -24.39 -14.27
C THR A 301 10.50 -23.58 -14.08
N PRO A 302 11.25 -23.26 -15.15
CA PRO A 302 12.53 -22.58 -15.03
C PRO A 302 12.38 -21.16 -14.46
N VAL A 303 13.34 -20.73 -13.65
CA VAL A 303 13.36 -19.39 -13.02
C VAL A 303 13.47 -18.31 -14.09
N LEU A 304 12.56 -17.34 -14.04
CA LEU A 304 12.55 -16.15 -14.91
C LEU A 304 13.88 -15.41 -14.80
N LEU A 305 14.47 -15.04 -15.94
CA LEU A 305 15.79 -14.40 -16.04
C LEU A 305 15.91 -13.14 -15.18
N SER A 306 14.86 -12.31 -15.10
CA SER A 306 14.85 -11.10 -14.28
C SER A 306 14.95 -11.38 -12.79
N LYS A 307 14.34 -12.47 -12.30
CA LYS A 307 14.41 -12.90 -10.89
C LYS A 307 15.73 -13.62 -10.57
N ARG A 308 16.31 -14.30 -11.56
CA ARG A 308 17.55 -15.06 -11.42
C ARG A 308 18.72 -14.21 -10.93
N VAL A 309 18.88 -13.00 -11.47
CA VAL A 309 19.96 -12.09 -11.05
C VAL A 309 19.81 -11.70 -9.58
N ALA A 310 18.60 -11.36 -9.14
CA ALA A 310 18.34 -11.01 -7.74
C ALA A 310 18.65 -12.18 -6.81
N PHE A 311 18.20 -13.40 -7.14
CA PHE A 311 18.50 -14.59 -6.35
C PHE A 311 20.00 -14.91 -6.29
N LEU A 312 20.74 -14.75 -7.38
CA LEU A 312 22.20 -14.95 -7.39
C LEU A 312 22.93 -13.94 -6.51
N LEU A 313 22.51 -12.66 -6.52
CA LEU A 313 23.08 -11.64 -5.64
C LEU A 313 22.78 -11.93 -4.17
N GLU A 314 21.55 -12.33 -3.86
CA GLU A 314 21.16 -12.71 -2.50
C GLU A 314 21.88 -13.98 -2.03
N LEU A 315 22.05 -14.99 -2.90
CA LEU A 315 22.83 -16.20 -2.60
C LEU A 315 24.31 -15.89 -2.35
N ALA A 316 24.90 -14.96 -3.11
CA ALA A 316 26.27 -14.51 -2.88
C ALA A 316 26.42 -13.83 -1.51
N LEU A 317 25.46 -12.99 -1.10
CA LEU A 317 25.44 -12.38 0.23
C LEU A 317 25.36 -13.45 1.33
N LEU A 318 24.46 -14.42 1.20
CA LEU A 318 24.32 -15.52 2.16
C LEU A 318 25.60 -16.34 2.26
N SER A 319 26.24 -16.63 1.13
CA SER A 319 27.51 -17.37 1.08
C SER A 319 28.63 -16.63 1.83
N LEU A 320 28.69 -15.29 1.71
CA LEU A 320 29.64 -14.47 2.47
C LEU A 320 29.36 -14.52 3.98
N GLN A 321 28.09 -14.41 4.37
CA GLN A 321 27.70 -14.46 5.79
C GLN A 321 28.02 -15.81 6.43
N VAL A 322 27.70 -16.92 5.74
CA VAL A 322 28.07 -18.29 6.17
C VAL A 322 29.58 -18.43 6.33
N LYS A 323 30.37 -17.84 5.41
CA LYS A 323 31.83 -17.85 5.50
C LYS A 323 32.36 -17.06 6.71
N HIS A 324 31.72 -15.95 7.09
CA HIS A 324 32.15 -15.13 8.23
C HIS A 324 31.82 -15.74 9.60
N GLN A 325 30.87 -16.68 9.67
CA GLN A 325 30.53 -17.38 10.92
C GLN A 325 31.38 -18.63 11.18
N LYS A 326 32.20 -19.07 10.21
CA LYS A 326 33.20 -20.15 10.35
C LYS A 326 34.58 -19.58 10.71
#